data_AF-A0A9E4KSW5-F1
#
_entry.id   AF-A0A9E4KSW5-F1
#
_cell.length_a   1.000
_cell.length_b   1.000
_cell.length_c   1.000
_cell.angle_alpha   90.00
_cell.angle_beta   90.00
_cell.angle_gamma   90.00
#
_symmetry.space_group_name_H-M   'P 1'
#
loop_
_entity.id
_entity.type
_entity.pdbx_description
1 polymer ?
#
loop_
_entity_poly.entity_id
_entity_poly.type
_entity_poly.pdbx_seq_one_letter_code
_entity_poly.pdbx_strand_id
1 'polypeptide(L)'
;MTERILAFMAGYPASERIFRRQELSHLGTEQDVNCALRQLQLAHQVGAPAPDIWFPLTPWTDSQGRLHYAPPAGLKELGRSLLRREGVGLTESKAERDYRLSWETDQREGVWGVPAFAEIGVDSPEPLRLRWGRATIHSEYEDRILDTYEPPCTAYEILDPAEFQDEAARMGEDPVRLEKDLYVNRAINVLANLDPPDGCLAFEGGTALTKAWRMYSRFSEDLDFRFLPSDATAGTSVEVKRAVHAHVVEHLTANLLPHLPNGRLRMRYSRFRDTAPVQRVICNYDTSLPVQSDVVTGIKVEIAFLNTEVPVVDMSCFNNPAVLPHTLAVQLGTLPCILPWVILAGKVAALIERVPEWEGVELHLRPADSVRHLVDLDLCQHVYPAPATVADMRSQLAQSNDELAERLHRTCHCLRTDPFYARAFQAYQARMFVGQTSPRLSFELAVDTFERLGARLLAV
;
A
#
# COMPACT_ATOMS: atom_id res chain seq x y z
N MET A 1 18.63 25.56 -7.34
CA MET A 1 17.21 25.82 -7.63
C MET A 1 16.37 25.78 -6.35
N THR A 2 16.48 24.71 -5.56
CA THR A 2 15.88 24.55 -4.22
C THR A 2 16.00 25.79 -3.33
N GLU A 3 17.21 26.33 -3.16
CA GLU A 3 17.45 27.55 -2.38
C GLU A 3 16.71 28.78 -2.92
N ARG A 4 16.56 28.90 -4.24
CA ARG A 4 15.82 30.02 -4.87
C ARG A 4 14.33 29.91 -4.59
N ILE A 5 13.77 28.69 -4.59
CA ILE A 5 12.37 28.45 -4.24
C ILE A 5 12.14 28.76 -2.76
N LEU A 6 12.99 28.29 -1.86
CA LEU A 6 12.86 28.61 -0.43
C LEU A 6 13.00 30.10 -0.16
N ALA A 7 13.97 30.78 -0.79
CA ALA A 7 14.14 32.22 -0.67
C ALA A 7 12.91 32.98 -1.19
N PHE A 8 12.34 32.53 -2.32
CA PHE A 8 11.09 33.07 -2.84
C PHE A 8 9.94 32.90 -1.84
N MET A 9 9.72 31.69 -1.33
CA MET A 9 8.65 31.41 -0.35
C MET A 9 8.84 32.17 0.96
N ALA A 10 10.09 32.33 1.42
CA ALA A 10 10.43 33.06 2.63
C ALA A 10 10.19 34.57 2.52
N GLY A 11 10.17 35.12 1.30
CA GLY A 11 9.88 36.52 1.02
C GLY A 11 8.45 36.95 1.32
N TYR A 12 7.53 36.01 1.53
CA TYR A 12 6.13 36.28 1.88
C TYR A 12 5.88 36.19 3.40
N PRO A 13 4.89 36.92 3.93
CA PRO A 13 4.43 36.75 5.32
C PRO A 13 4.04 35.30 5.63
N ALA A 14 4.26 34.84 6.86
CA ALA A 14 4.01 33.45 7.27
C ALA A 14 2.59 32.95 6.91
N SER A 15 1.57 33.80 7.06
CA SER A 15 0.18 33.54 6.71
C SER A 15 -0.12 33.50 5.21
N GLU A 16 0.85 33.86 4.37
CA GLU A 16 0.74 33.92 2.90
C GLU A 16 1.68 32.95 2.18
N ARG A 17 2.43 32.13 2.92
CA ARG A 17 3.37 31.18 2.34
C ARG A 17 2.68 29.93 1.80
N ILE A 18 1.76 30.13 0.87
CA ILE A 18 1.11 29.08 0.10
C ILE A 18 1.09 29.53 -1.36
N PHE A 19 1.56 28.65 -2.24
CA PHE A 19 1.94 29.00 -3.60
C PHE A 19 1.42 27.96 -4.58
N ARG A 20 0.89 28.43 -5.71
CA ARG A 20 0.64 27.59 -6.86
C ARG A 20 1.93 27.31 -7.62
N ARG A 21 1.92 26.22 -8.37
CA ARG A 21 3.02 25.82 -9.25
C ARG A 21 3.35 26.89 -10.28
N GLN A 22 2.33 27.54 -10.84
CA GLN A 22 2.48 28.64 -11.80
C GLN A 22 3.24 29.83 -11.21
N GLU A 23 3.08 30.10 -9.90
CA GLU A 23 3.77 31.20 -9.23
C GLU A 23 5.25 30.93 -9.09
N LEU A 24 5.67 29.66 -9.13
CA LEU A 24 7.07 29.24 -9.06
C LEU A 24 7.70 29.10 -10.46
N SER A 25 6.90 29.18 -11.53
CA SER A 25 7.36 28.95 -12.91
C SER A 25 8.39 29.98 -13.38
N HIS A 26 8.34 31.21 -12.89
CA HIS A 26 9.33 32.25 -13.22
C HIS A 26 10.74 31.97 -12.65
N LEU A 27 10.88 30.98 -11.76
CA LEU A 27 12.16 30.65 -11.13
C LEU A 27 13.05 29.77 -12.03
N GLY A 28 12.50 29.06 -13.02
CA GLY A 28 13.25 28.20 -13.92
C GLY A 28 12.37 27.41 -14.90
N THR A 29 12.93 26.43 -15.59
CA THR A 29 12.12 25.54 -16.44
C THR A 29 11.15 24.72 -15.60
N GLU A 30 10.11 24.19 -16.25
CA GLU A 30 9.12 23.34 -15.57
C GLU A 30 9.79 22.15 -14.87
N GLN A 31 10.67 21.46 -15.58
CA GLN A 31 11.43 20.33 -15.07
C GLN A 31 12.33 20.72 -13.89
N ASP A 32 13.01 21.87 -13.95
CA ASP A 32 13.90 22.32 -12.87
C ASP A 32 13.14 22.63 -11.58
N VAL A 33 12.00 23.30 -11.70
CA VAL A 33 11.18 23.67 -10.53
C VAL A 33 10.48 22.44 -9.95
N ASN A 34 10.02 21.50 -10.77
CA ASN A 34 9.46 20.22 -10.29
C ASN A 34 10.52 19.41 -9.54
N CYS A 35 11.71 19.26 -10.14
CA CYS A 35 12.84 18.57 -9.52
C CYS A 35 13.24 19.22 -8.17
N ALA A 36 13.27 20.56 -8.12
CA ALA A 36 13.60 21.28 -6.89
C ALA A 36 12.51 21.17 -5.81
N LEU A 37 11.22 21.29 -6.16
CA LEU A 37 10.13 21.09 -5.21
C LEU A 37 10.14 19.70 -4.61
N ARG A 38 10.44 18.69 -5.43
CA ARG A 38 10.63 17.31 -4.98
C ARG A 38 11.79 17.17 -4.00
N GLN A 39 12.96 17.74 -4.32
CA GLN A 39 14.11 17.73 -3.40
C GLN A 39 13.78 18.40 -2.06
N LEU A 40 13.06 19.52 -2.09
CA LEU A 40 12.61 20.21 -0.88
C LEU A 40 11.60 19.38 -0.08
N GLN A 41 10.70 18.67 -0.75
CA GLN A 41 9.70 17.82 -0.13
C GLN A 41 10.34 16.60 0.54
N LEU A 42 11.27 15.93 -0.14
CA LEU A 42 12.07 14.82 0.41
C LEU A 42 12.90 15.27 1.63
N ALA A 43 13.32 16.53 1.67
CA ALA A 43 14.01 17.13 2.80
C ALA A 43 13.07 17.65 3.91
N HIS A 44 11.75 17.42 3.80
CA HIS A 44 10.72 17.94 4.71
C HIS A 44 10.72 19.48 4.87
N GLN A 45 11.12 20.20 3.82
CA GLN A 45 11.19 21.67 3.80
C GLN A 45 9.95 22.31 3.19
N VAL A 46 9.14 21.55 2.44
CA VAL A 46 7.85 22.00 1.88
C VAL A 46 6.80 20.88 1.96
N GLY A 47 5.53 21.24 1.97
CA GLY A 47 4.39 20.33 1.86
C GLY A 47 3.42 20.76 0.77
N ALA A 48 2.61 19.80 0.29
CA ALA A 48 1.61 20.01 -0.75
C ALA A 48 0.23 19.52 -0.28
N PRO A 49 -0.76 20.42 -0.04
CA PRO A 49 -2.08 20.01 0.43
C PRO A 49 -3.00 19.55 -0.72
N ALA A 50 -2.63 19.86 -1.96
CA ALA A 50 -3.33 19.56 -3.19
C ALA A 50 -2.33 19.60 -4.36
N PRO A 51 -2.67 19.01 -5.52
CA PRO A 51 -1.86 19.18 -6.73
C PRO A 51 -1.56 20.65 -6.99
N ASP A 52 -0.33 20.92 -7.42
CA ASP A 52 0.18 22.27 -7.72
C ASP A 52 0.21 23.28 -6.58
N ILE A 53 -0.16 22.93 -5.36
CA ILE A 53 -0.12 23.86 -4.21
C ILE A 53 1.01 23.46 -3.26
N TRP A 54 1.81 24.44 -2.85
CA TRP A 54 3.00 24.22 -2.02
C TRP A 54 3.11 25.24 -0.90
N PHE A 55 3.57 24.83 0.27
CA PHE A 55 3.90 25.72 1.39
C PHE A 55 5.17 25.24 2.11
N PRO A 56 5.98 26.12 2.73
CA PRO A 56 7.17 25.71 3.45
C PRO A 56 6.81 25.04 4.77
N LEU A 57 7.68 24.14 5.24
CA LEU A 57 7.57 23.48 6.52
C LEU A 57 8.66 24.00 7.46
N THR A 58 8.28 24.18 8.72
CA THR A 58 9.17 24.62 9.80
C THR A 58 9.33 23.47 10.80
N PRO A 59 10.56 23.08 11.14
CA PRO A 59 10.79 22.05 12.13
C PRO A 59 10.43 22.56 13.54
N TRP A 60 9.88 21.69 14.38
CA TRP A 60 9.67 21.93 15.81
C TRP A 60 9.87 20.63 16.59
N THR A 61 10.18 20.73 17.88
CA THR A 61 10.42 19.56 18.73
C THR A 61 9.34 19.45 19.79
N ASP A 62 8.76 18.26 19.97
CA ASP A 62 7.74 18.04 21.01
C ASP A 62 8.35 17.90 22.42
N SER A 63 7.47 17.77 23.41
CA SER A 63 7.86 17.59 24.82
C SER A 63 8.65 16.32 25.10
N GLN A 64 8.70 15.37 24.15
CA GLN A 64 9.43 14.10 24.24
C GLN A 64 10.72 14.12 23.40
N GLY A 65 11.10 15.28 22.83
CA GLY A 65 12.31 15.42 22.04
C GLY A 65 12.17 14.93 20.59
N ARG A 66 10.96 14.60 20.12
CA ARG A 66 10.73 14.14 18.74
C ARG A 66 10.62 15.34 17.80
N LEU A 67 11.26 15.22 16.64
CA LEU A 67 11.26 16.26 15.61
C LEU A 67 10.01 16.14 14.73
N HIS A 68 9.31 17.25 14.54
CA HIS A 68 8.09 17.39 13.75
C HIS A 68 8.22 18.55 12.77
N TYR A 69 7.35 18.61 11.77
CA TYR A 69 7.35 19.67 10.76
C TYR A 69 5.93 20.23 10.61
N ALA A 70 5.80 21.55 10.61
CA ALA A 70 4.50 22.23 10.51
C ALA A 70 4.56 23.42 9.55
N PRO A 71 3.44 23.80 8.92
CA PRO A 71 3.38 25.04 8.16
C PRO A 71 3.68 26.27 9.06
N PRO A 72 4.16 27.37 8.48
CA PRO A 72 4.51 28.59 9.23
C PRO A 72 3.30 29.32 9.83
N ALA A 73 2.09 28.96 9.39
CA ALA A 73 0.81 29.44 9.90
C ALA A 73 -0.21 28.29 9.82
N GLY A 74 -1.36 28.45 10.49
CA GLY A 74 -2.42 27.45 10.43
C GLY A 74 -2.90 27.22 8.99
N LEU A 75 -3.14 25.97 8.60
CA LEU A 75 -3.59 25.64 7.23
C LEU A 75 -4.86 26.39 6.81
N LYS A 76 -5.76 26.68 7.76
CA LYS A 76 -6.95 27.50 7.55
C LYS A 76 -6.62 28.93 7.14
N GLU A 77 -5.57 29.50 7.73
CA GLU A 77 -5.11 30.86 7.45
C GLU A 77 -4.39 30.92 6.10
N LEU A 78 -3.52 29.95 5.82
CA LEU A 78 -2.90 29.79 4.50
C LEU A 78 -3.97 29.65 3.40
N GLY A 79 -4.96 28.76 3.58
CA GLY A 79 -6.06 28.60 2.64
C GLY A 79 -6.85 29.90 2.41
N ARG A 80 -7.15 30.66 3.46
CA ARG A 80 -7.79 31.98 3.34
C ARG A 80 -6.93 32.99 2.58
N SER A 81 -5.62 33.00 2.82
CA SER A 81 -4.70 33.86 2.09
C SER A 81 -4.71 33.52 0.61
N LEU A 82 -4.58 32.24 0.26
CA LEU A 82 -4.64 31.81 -1.13
C LEU A 82 -5.93 32.28 -1.79
N LEU A 83 -7.09 32.05 -1.15
CA LEU A 83 -8.37 32.53 -1.66
C LEU A 83 -8.40 34.05 -1.87
N ARG A 84 -7.96 34.85 -0.90
CA ARG A 84 -7.88 36.32 -1.05
C ARG A 84 -7.01 36.73 -2.23
N ARG A 85 -5.87 36.05 -2.44
CA ARG A 85 -4.96 36.31 -3.56
C ARG A 85 -5.59 35.99 -4.92
N GLU A 86 -6.50 35.03 -4.95
CA GLU A 86 -7.31 34.68 -6.12
C GLU A 86 -8.53 35.59 -6.31
N GLY A 87 -8.63 36.69 -5.56
CA GLY A 87 -9.77 37.62 -5.63
C GLY A 87 -11.06 37.04 -5.07
N VAL A 88 -10.98 35.92 -4.35
CA VAL A 88 -12.14 35.28 -3.72
C VAL A 88 -12.58 36.09 -2.51
N GLY A 89 -13.80 36.61 -2.57
CA GLY A 89 -14.47 37.21 -1.42
C GLY A 89 -14.67 36.18 -0.30
N LEU A 90 -14.16 36.46 0.89
CA LEU A 90 -14.39 35.66 2.09
C LEU A 90 -15.52 36.30 2.90
N THR A 91 -16.60 35.56 3.16
CA THR A 91 -17.64 36.01 4.08
C THR A 91 -17.18 35.85 5.52
N GLU A 92 -17.15 36.94 6.29
CA GLU A 92 -16.60 36.96 7.66
C GLU A 92 -17.68 36.80 8.73
N SER A 93 -18.97 36.92 8.39
CA SER A 93 -20.08 36.80 9.34
C SER A 93 -21.15 35.79 8.92
N LYS A 94 -21.79 35.17 9.93
CA LYS A 94 -22.95 34.29 9.75
C LYS A 94 -24.11 35.02 9.05
N ALA A 95 -24.35 36.29 9.40
CA ALA A 95 -25.43 37.09 8.82
C ALA A 95 -25.23 37.38 7.32
N GLU A 96 -23.99 37.64 6.90
CA GLU A 96 -23.65 37.87 5.49
C GLU A 96 -23.78 36.59 4.65
N ARG A 97 -23.42 35.44 5.25
CA ARG A 97 -23.63 34.11 4.67
C ARG A 97 -25.13 33.80 4.52
N ASP A 98 -25.93 34.09 5.55
CA ASP A 98 -27.37 33.81 5.57
C ASP A 98 -28.14 34.77 4.62
N TYR A 99 -27.66 36.00 4.42
CA TYR A 99 -28.21 36.95 3.45
C TYR A 99 -28.01 36.48 2.00
N ARG A 100 -26.79 36.05 1.63
CA ARG A 100 -26.50 35.50 0.29
C ARG A 100 -27.25 34.21 0.01
N LEU A 101 -27.43 33.35 1.04
CA LEU A 101 -28.27 32.14 1.01
C LEU A 101 -29.72 32.41 0.57
N SER A 102 -30.29 33.55 0.94
CA SER A 102 -31.68 33.87 0.64
C SER A 102 -31.92 34.41 -0.78
N TRP A 103 -30.90 34.99 -1.41
CA TRP A 103 -31.05 35.76 -2.64
C TRP A 103 -30.57 35.04 -3.91
N GLU A 104 -29.62 34.11 -3.80
CA GLU A 104 -28.95 33.53 -4.99
C GLU A 104 -29.38 32.09 -5.34
N THR A 105 -30.04 31.34 -4.44
CA THR A 105 -30.27 29.89 -4.63
C THR A 105 -31.72 29.42 -4.70
N ASP A 106 -32.72 30.31 -4.63
CA ASP A 106 -34.15 29.97 -4.72
C ASP A 106 -34.53 28.72 -3.87
N GLN A 107 -33.98 28.67 -2.65
CA GLN A 107 -34.13 27.58 -1.67
C GLN A 107 -33.65 26.17 -2.10
N ARG A 108 -32.76 26.05 -3.10
CA ARG A 108 -32.10 24.76 -3.37
C ARG A 108 -30.83 24.63 -2.52
N GLU A 109 -30.73 23.52 -1.78
CA GLU A 109 -29.57 23.18 -0.96
C GLU A 109 -28.32 22.94 -1.84
N GLY A 110 -27.46 23.95 -1.92
CA GLY A 110 -26.13 23.89 -2.52
C GLY A 110 -25.05 24.12 -1.47
N VAL A 111 -23.99 23.31 -1.52
CA VAL A 111 -22.78 23.48 -0.69
C VAL A 111 -22.01 24.70 -1.19
N TRP A 112 -21.82 25.75 -0.39
CA TRP A 112 -20.78 26.75 -0.70
C TRP A 112 -20.11 27.42 0.51
N GLY A 113 -18.78 27.57 0.35
CA GLY A 113 -17.84 28.35 1.15
C GLY A 113 -16.55 28.68 0.37
N VAL A 114 -16.61 28.65 -0.97
CA VAL A 114 -15.58 29.05 -1.95
C VAL A 114 -16.37 29.55 -3.17
N PRO A 115 -15.99 30.61 -3.90
CA PRO A 115 -16.74 31.04 -5.09
C PRO A 115 -16.58 30.01 -6.20
N ALA A 116 -17.53 30.04 -7.13
CA ALA A 116 -17.54 29.16 -8.30
C ALA A 116 -16.23 29.34 -9.11
N PHE A 117 -15.40 28.30 -9.14
CA PHE A 117 -14.13 28.25 -9.89
C PHE A 117 -14.27 28.48 -11.41
N ALA A 118 -15.49 28.57 -11.93
CA ALA A 118 -15.78 28.97 -13.29
C ALA A 118 -15.43 30.45 -13.58
N GLU A 119 -15.40 31.33 -12.57
CA GLU A 119 -15.06 32.76 -12.74
C GLU A 119 -13.53 33.02 -12.79
N ILE A 120 -12.70 32.02 -12.45
CA ILE A 120 -11.23 32.10 -12.41
C ILE A 120 -10.54 31.27 -13.52
N GLY A 121 -11.25 30.99 -14.62
CA GLY A 121 -10.64 30.46 -15.85
C GLY A 121 -10.22 28.99 -15.82
N VAL A 122 -10.85 28.18 -14.96
CA VAL A 122 -10.64 26.72 -14.94
C VAL A 122 -11.66 26.08 -15.90
N ASP A 123 -11.23 25.81 -17.13
CA ASP A 123 -12.11 25.39 -18.26
C ASP A 123 -12.73 23.98 -18.13
N SER A 124 -12.45 23.22 -17.07
CA SER A 124 -13.13 21.95 -16.78
C SER A 124 -13.04 21.61 -15.29
N PRO A 125 -14.14 21.72 -14.51
CA PRO A 125 -14.10 21.47 -13.08
C PRO A 125 -14.19 19.97 -12.82
N GLU A 126 -13.05 19.33 -12.50
CA GLU A 126 -13.11 18.18 -11.60
C GLU A 126 -13.32 18.72 -10.18
N PRO A 127 -14.27 18.17 -9.40
CA PRO A 127 -14.61 18.70 -8.09
C PRO A 127 -13.39 18.60 -7.17
N LEU A 128 -12.82 19.76 -6.81
CA LEU A 128 -11.78 19.86 -5.79
C LEU A 128 -12.37 19.52 -4.42
N ARG A 129 -12.46 18.22 -4.12
CA ARG A 129 -12.89 17.70 -2.83
C ARG A 129 -11.70 17.80 -1.88
N LEU A 130 -11.54 18.94 -1.21
CA LEU A 130 -10.77 19.01 0.04
C LEU A 130 -11.54 18.23 1.12
N ARG A 131 -11.35 16.92 1.15
CA ARG A 131 -11.88 16.05 2.20
C ARG A 131 -10.94 16.07 3.40
N TRP A 132 -11.27 16.91 4.38
CA TRP A 132 -10.82 16.71 5.75
C TRP A 132 -11.61 15.58 6.40
N GLY A 133 -10.94 14.61 7.03
CA GLY A 133 -11.63 13.55 7.78
C GLY A 133 -10.77 12.95 8.90
N ARG A 134 -11.34 12.56 10.05
CA ARG A 134 -12.77 12.24 10.31
C ARG A 134 -13.32 12.78 11.63
N ALA A 135 -14.22 13.78 11.55
CA ALA A 135 -15.50 13.81 12.26
C ALA A 135 -16.38 14.91 11.64
N THR A 136 -17.67 14.64 11.55
CA THR A 136 -18.75 15.56 11.14
C THR A 136 -18.66 16.91 11.86
N ILE A 137 -18.89 18.03 11.16
CA ILE A 137 -19.32 19.27 11.82
C ILE A 137 -20.82 19.11 12.09
N HIS A 138 -21.18 18.84 13.33
CA HIS A 138 -22.51 19.15 13.82
C HIS A 138 -22.48 20.58 14.39
N SER A 139 -23.51 21.38 14.08
CA SER A 139 -23.91 22.47 14.93
C SER A 139 -24.23 21.91 16.33
N GLU A 140 -23.85 22.64 17.37
CA GLU A 140 -24.15 22.35 18.78
C GLU A 140 -25.50 21.65 18.97
N TYR A 141 -25.47 20.41 19.48
CA TYR A 141 -26.29 19.95 20.60
C TYR A 141 -25.76 18.59 21.05
N GLU A 142 -24.96 18.60 22.12
CA GLU A 142 -24.96 17.68 23.27
C GLU A 142 -23.60 17.70 23.97
N ASP A 143 -23.65 18.06 25.24
CA ASP A 143 -22.54 18.09 26.18
C ASP A 143 -21.81 16.74 26.23
N ARG A 144 -20.60 16.68 25.67
CA ARG A 144 -19.48 15.87 26.18
C ARG A 144 -18.18 16.25 25.50
N ILE A 145 -17.28 16.82 26.30
CA ILE A 145 -15.88 17.01 25.98
C ILE A 145 -15.27 15.61 25.82
N LEU A 146 -14.83 15.29 24.60
CA LEU A 146 -13.81 14.27 24.36
C LEU A 146 -12.53 15.04 24.01
N ASP A 147 -11.49 14.78 24.80
CA ASP A 147 -10.17 15.38 24.66
C ASP A 147 -9.69 15.38 23.21
N THR A 148 -9.24 16.55 22.79
CA THR A 148 -8.81 16.90 21.44
C THR A 148 -7.48 16.22 21.11
N TYR A 149 -7.53 15.02 20.55
CA TYR A 149 -6.43 14.49 19.76
C TYR A 149 -6.57 15.03 18.32
N GLU A 150 -5.99 16.21 18.08
CA GLU A 150 -5.73 16.68 16.71
C GLU A 150 -4.56 15.85 16.14
N PRO A 151 -4.76 14.99 15.13
CA PRO A 151 -3.63 14.29 14.54
C PRO A 151 -2.72 15.31 13.83
N PRO A 152 -1.39 15.18 13.92
CA PRO A 152 -0.46 16.08 13.27
C PRO A 152 -0.64 16.01 11.75
N CYS A 153 -0.70 17.19 11.12
CA CYS A 153 -0.82 17.35 9.68
C CYS A 153 0.47 16.84 9.00
N THR A 154 0.45 15.68 8.34
CA THR A 154 1.57 15.23 7.51
C THR A 154 1.39 15.72 6.08
N ALA A 155 2.44 16.34 5.53
CA ALA A 155 2.45 16.81 4.15
C ALA A 155 2.27 15.64 3.18
N TYR A 156 1.29 15.73 2.28
CA TYR A 156 1.06 14.71 1.27
C TYR A 156 2.20 14.76 0.24
N GLU A 157 2.87 13.63 0.02
CA GLU A 157 3.53 13.34 -1.26
C GLU A 157 2.42 12.95 -2.26
N ILE A 158 1.69 13.93 -2.78
CA ILE A 158 0.91 13.74 -3.99
C ILE A 158 1.93 13.75 -5.13
N LEU A 159 2.33 12.58 -5.57
CA LEU A 159 3.14 12.43 -6.77
C LEU A 159 2.28 12.77 -7.99
N ASP A 160 2.86 13.53 -8.92
CA ASP A 160 2.18 13.99 -10.12
C ASP A 160 1.73 12.79 -10.98
N PRO A 161 0.44 12.67 -11.34
CA PRO A 161 -0.03 11.62 -12.25
C PRO A 161 0.76 11.56 -13.56
N ALA A 162 1.23 12.71 -14.08
CA ALA A 162 2.05 12.77 -15.28
C ALA A 162 3.41 12.07 -15.08
N GLU A 163 3.99 12.17 -13.88
CA GLU A 163 5.26 11.51 -13.55
C GLU A 163 5.12 9.97 -13.58
N PHE A 164 4.02 9.44 -13.03
CA PHE A 164 3.76 8.00 -13.11
C PHE A 164 3.57 7.54 -14.56
N GLN A 165 2.87 8.34 -15.38
CA GLN A 165 2.67 8.02 -16.80
C GLN A 165 3.99 8.02 -17.57
N ASP A 166 4.83 9.04 -17.37
CA ASP A 166 6.11 9.17 -18.06
C ASP A 166 7.09 8.05 -17.67
N GLU A 167 7.20 7.75 -16.38
CA GLU A 167 8.09 6.68 -15.90
C GLU A 167 7.59 5.30 -16.33
N ALA A 168 6.27 5.06 -16.26
CA ALA A 168 5.69 3.81 -16.74
C ALA A 168 5.90 3.64 -18.24
N ALA A 169 5.70 4.69 -19.04
CA ALA A 169 5.99 4.66 -20.48
C ALA A 169 7.46 4.36 -20.78
N ARG A 170 8.40 4.96 -20.02
CA ARG A 170 9.84 4.69 -20.15
C ARG A 170 10.20 3.24 -19.82
N MET A 171 9.50 2.63 -18.88
CA MET A 171 9.70 1.24 -18.46
C MET A 171 8.91 0.22 -19.29
N GLY A 172 7.96 0.68 -20.11
CA GLY A 172 7.01 -0.19 -20.80
C GLY A 172 6.02 -0.86 -19.86
N GLU A 173 5.66 -0.19 -18.77
CA GLU A 173 4.79 -0.69 -17.71
C GLU A 173 3.48 0.09 -17.58
N ASP A 174 2.57 -0.46 -16.78
CA ASP A 174 1.31 0.18 -16.43
C ASP A 174 1.52 1.18 -15.26
N PRO A 175 1.17 2.47 -15.43
CA PRO A 175 1.35 3.47 -14.38
C PRO A 175 0.58 3.13 -13.09
N VAL A 176 -0.55 2.40 -13.17
CA VAL A 176 -1.29 1.97 -11.99
C VAL A 176 -0.52 0.91 -11.19
N ARG A 177 0.26 0.05 -11.85
CA ARG A 177 1.18 -0.88 -11.15
C ARG A 177 2.29 -0.12 -10.44
N LEU A 178 2.81 0.91 -11.09
CA LEU A 178 3.87 1.76 -10.55
C LEU A 178 3.43 2.45 -9.26
N GLU A 179 2.27 3.10 -9.32
CA GLU A 179 1.60 3.73 -8.19
C GLU A 179 1.34 2.72 -7.06
N LYS A 180 0.80 1.56 -7.41
CA LYS A 180 0.51 0.54 -6.41
C LYS A 180 1.76 -0.02 -5.74
N ASP A 181 2.83 -0.28 -6.50
CA ASP A 181 4.10 -0.77 -5.94
C ASP A 181 4.75 0.24 -5.00
N LEU A 182 4.68 1.54 -5.32
CA LEU A 182 5.09 2.60 -4.41
C LEU A 182 4.35 2.51 -3.07
N TYR A 183 3.02 2.44 -3.09
CA TYR A 183 2.23 2.39 -1.86
C TYR A 183 2.41 1.08 -1.09
N VAL A 184 2.67 -0.04 -1.78
CA VAL A 184 3.10 -1.29 -1.16
C VAL A 184 4.43 -1.10 -0.44
N ASN A 185 5.42 -0.47 -1.07
CA ASN A 185 6.73 -0.19 -0.44
C ASN A 185 6.57 0.75 0.77
N ARG A 186 5.72 1.78 0.68
CA ARG A 186 5.40 2.64 1.85
C ARG A 186 4.77 1.83 2.98
N ALA A 187 3.83 0.94 2.68
CA ALA A 187 3.21 0.07 3.68
C ALA A 187 4.21 -0.89 4.34
N ILE A 188 5.15 -1.47 3.56
CA ILE A 188 6.27 -2.26 4.11
C ILE A 188 7.08 -1.42 5.09
N ASN A 189 7.46 -0.19 4.71
CA ASN A 189 8.22 0.67 5.60
C ASN A 189 7.46 1.03 6.89
N VAL A 190 6.16 1.33 6.78
CA VAL A 190 5.31 1.60 7.96
C VAL A 190 5.28 0.38 8.89
N LEU A 191 5.07 -0.82 8.35
CA LEU A 191 4.98 -2.05 9.12
C LEU A 191 6.34 -2.52 9.68
N ALA A 192 7.45 -2.18 9.03
CA ALA A 192 8.80 -2.43 9.56
C ALA A 192 9.09 -1.63 10.84
N ASN A 193 8.38 -0.53 11.07
CA ASN A 193 8.48 0.30 12.27
C ASN A 193 7.35 0.03 13.28
N LEU A 194 6.60 -1.06 13.11
CA LEU A 194 5.57 -1.49 14.05
C LEU A 194 6.19 -2.37 15.14
N ASP A 195 5.84 -2.09 16.40
CA ASP A 195 6.17 -2.95 17.54
C ASP A 195 4.88 -3.54 18.12
N PRO A 196 4.42 -4.72 17.62
CA PRO A 196 3.17 -5.30 18.06
C PRO A 196 3.29 -5.81 19.51
N PRO A 197 2.19 -5.76 20.30
CA PRO A 197 2.22 -6.28 21.66
C PRO A 197 2.53 -7.78 21.68
N ASP A 198 3.38 -8.18 22.63
CA ASP A 198 3.69 -9.57 22.96
C ASP A 198 4.24 -10.42 21.80
N GLY A 199 4.95 -9.83 20.85
CA GLY A 199 5.58 -10.57 19.75
C GLY A 199 6.18 -9.69 18.67
N CYS A 200 6.30 -10.25 17.46
CA CYS A 200 6.70 -9.50 16.26
C CYS A 200 5.89 -9.94 15.03
N LEU A 201 5.91 -9.11 13.98
CA LEU A 201 5.39 -9.48 12.66
C LEU A 201 6.54 -9.92 11.76
N ALA A 202 6.48 -11.17 11.28
CA ALA A 202 7.42 -11.72 10.32
C ALA A 202 6.82 -11.71 8.91
N PHE A 203 7.50 -11.09 7.97
CA PHE A 203 7.04 -10.95 6.58
C PHE A 203 7.20 -12.24 5.80
N GLU A 204 6.16 -12.60 5.04
CA GLU A 204 6.08 -13.85 4.29
C GLU A 204 5.37 -13.68 2.93
N GLY A 205 5.02 -14.81 2.31
CA GLY A 205 4.26 -14.81 1.06
C GLY A 205 5.08 -14.44 -0.18
N GLY A 206 4.37 -14.14 -1.27
CA GLY A 206 5.00 -13.82 -2.56
C GLY A 206 5.73 -12.47 -2.55
N THR A 207 5.24 -11.52 -1.77
CA THR A 207 5.85 -10.19 -1.69
C THR A 207 7.14 -10.22 -0.87
N ALA A 208 7.26 -11.06 0.17
CA ALA A 208 8.56 -11.27 0.83
C ALA A 208 9.60 -11.93 -0.10
N LEU A 209 9.20 -12.94 -0.89
CA LEU A 209 10.11 -13.59 -1.86
C LEU A 209 10.69 -12.58 -2.86
N THR A 210 9.87 -11.61 -3.29
CA THR A 210 10.28 -10.59 -4.26
C THR A 210 11.01 -9.42 -3.59
N LYS A 211 10.50 -8.86 -2.49
CA LYS A 211 10.96 -7.59 -1.88
C LYS A 211 11.99 -7.75 -0.75
N ALA A 212 12.12 -8.92 -0.15
CA ALA A 212 13.14 -9.20 0.87
C ALA A 212 14.21 -10.14 0.34
N TRP A 213 13.78 -11.25 -0.28
CA TRP A 213 14.67 -12.34 -0.70
C TRP A 213 15.23 -12.21 -2.12
N ARG A 214 14.78 -11.23 -2.91
CA ARG A 214 15.28 -10.95 -4.28
C ARG A 214 15.19 -12.15 -5.23
N MET A 215 14.22 -13.05 -5.02
CA MET A 215 14.18 -14.34 -5.73
C MET A 215 13.91 -14.19 -7.22
N TYR A 216 13.04 -13.24 -7.60
CA TYR A 216 12.70 -12.92 -8.97
C TYR A 216 11.96 -11.58 -9.04
N SER A 217 11.84 -11.02 -10.24
CA SER A 217 11.12 -9.78 -10.49
C SER A 217 9.73 -10.07 -11.05
N ARG A 218 8.70 -9.89 -10.20
CA ARG A 218 7.30 -9.79 -10.63
C ARG A 218 6.57 -8.76 -9.78
N PHE A 219 5.44 -8.28 -10.27
CA PHE A 219 4.51 -7.50 -9.49
C PHE A 219 3.89 -8.37 -8.38
N SER A 220 3.81 -7.84 -7.16
CA SER A 220 3.20 -8.51 -6.01
C SER A 220 2.63 -7.46 -5.06
N GLU A 221 1.31 -7.45 -4.92
CA GLU A 221 0.60 -6.40 -4.17
C GLU A 221 0.23 -6.72 -2.73
N ASP A 222 0.08 -8.00 -2.39
CA ASP A 222 -0.45 -8.43 -1.10
C ASP A 222 0.68 -8.47 -0.07
N LEU A 223 0.45 -7.93 1.12
CA LEU A 223 1.41 -7.97 2.21
C LEU A 223 1.00 -9.04 3.21
N ASP A 224 1.70 -10.17 3.19
CA ASP A 224 1.43 -11.30 4.08
C ASP A 224 2.43 -11.28 5.25
N PHE A 225 1.92 -11.28 6.48
CA PHE A 225 2.70 -11.38 7.70
C PHE A 225 2.24 -12.54 8.56
N ARG A 226 3.17 -13.10 9.33
CA ARG A 226 2.88 -14.00 10.44
C ARG A 226 3.15 -13.29 11.75
N PHE A 227 2.24 -13.39 12.71
CA PHE A 227 2.52 -12.97 14.07
C PHE A 227 3.29 -14.07 14.79
N LEU A 228 4.43 -13.72 15.39
CA LEU A 228 5.24 -14.61 16.21
C LEU A 228 5.18 -14.11 17.66
N PRO A 229 4.52 -14.83 18.59
CA PRO A 229 4.44 -14.42 19.98
C PRO A 229 5.82 -14.51 20.65
N SER A 230 6.10 -13.61 21.59
CA SER A 230 7.34 -13.61 22.38
C SER A 230 7.50 -14.87 23.24
N ASP A 231 6.37 -15.44 23.68
CA ASP A 231 6.32 -16.76 24.32
C ASP A 231 5.73 -17.78 23.35
N ALA A 232 6.59 -18.58 22.72
CA ALA A 232 6.19 -19.59 21.75
C ALA A 232 5.39 -20.75 22.36
N THR A 233 5.39 -20.92 23.69
CA THR A 233 4.77 -22.07 24.36
C THR A 233 3.29 -21.87 24.66
N ALA A 234 2.83 -20.62 24.72
CA ALA A 234 1.43 -20.27 24.86
C ALA A 234 0.85 -19.90 23.50
N GLY A 235 0.01 -20.77 22.93
CA GLY A 235 -0.70 -20.45 21.68
C GLY A 235 -1.39 -19.08 21.76
N THR A 236 -1.51 -18.37 20.65
CA THR A 236 -1.98 -16.98 20.69
C THR A 236 -3.45 -16.90 21.10
N SER A 237 -3.74 -16.28 22.25
CA SER A 237 -5.11 -16.07 22.73
C SER A 237 -5.89 -15.13 21.81
N VAL A 238 -7.23 -15.20 21.84
CA VAL A 238 -8.08 -14.33 21.02
C VAL A 238 -7.85 -12.85 21.39
N GLU A 239 -7.57 -12.58 22.66
CA GLU A 239 -7.26 -11.25 23.19
C GLU A 239 -5.98 -10.69 22.57
N VAL A 240 -4.91 -11.49 22.50
CA VAL A 240 -3.64 -11.08 21.87
C VAL A 240 -3.86 -10.88 20.37
N LYS A 241 -4.54 -11.80 19.68
CA LYS A 241 -4.86 -11.63 18.24
C LYS A 241 -5.61 -10.32 17.98
N ARG A 242 -6.58 -9.99 18.84
CA ARG A 242 -7.38 -8.77 18.75
C ARG A 242 -6.54 -7.53 19.02
N ALA A 243 -5.67 -7.56 20.04
CA ALA A 243 -4.77 -6.47 20.38
C ALA A 243 -3.77 -6.18 19.25
N VAL A 244 -3.11 -7.22 18.72
CA VAL A 244 -2.19 -7.10 17.58
C VAL A 244 -2.91 -6.55 16.35
N HIS A 245 -4.08 -7.10 16.01
CA HIS A 245 -4.86 -6.62 14.88
C HIS A 245 -5.28 -5.15 15.05
N ALA A 246 -5.75 -4.76 16.24
CA ALA A 246 -6.11 -3.38 16.54
C ALA A 246 -4.89 -2.45 16.41
N HIS A 247 -3.74 -2.87 16.92
CA HIS A 247 -2.49 -2.12 16.83
C HIS A 247 -2.03 -1.93 15.38
N VAL A 248 -2.12 -2.97 14.53
CA VAL A 248 -1.82 -2.84 13.09
C VAL A 248 -2.79 -1.88 12.42
N VAL A 249 -4.10 -1.96 12.72
CA VAL A 249 -5.10 -1.05 12.16
C VAL A 249 -4.81 0.40 12.56
N GLU A 250 -4.50 0.65 13.83
CA GLU A 250 -4.16 1.97 14.35
C GLU A 250 -2.89 2.51 13.67
N HIS A 251 -1.83 1.70 13.62
CA HIS A 251 -0.56 2.10 13.04
C HIS A 251 -0.66 2.39 11.54
N LEU A 252 -1.38 1.58 10.76
CA LEU A 252 -1.64 1.86 9.35
C LEU A 252 -2.54 3.10 9.18
N THR A 253 -3.49 3.32 10.08
CA THR A 253 -4.35 4.50 10.04
C THR A 253 -3.56 5.78 10.31
N ALA A 254 -2.64 5.75 11.28
CA ALA A 254 -1.82 6.90 11.65
C ALA A 254 -0.68 7.16 10.66
N ASN A 255 -0.05 6.11 10.12
CA ASN A 255 1.23 6.23 9.42
C ASN A 255 1.19 5.85 7.94
N LEU A 256 0.15 5.18 7.44
CA LEU A 256 0.01 4.87 6.00
C LEU A 256 -1.08 5.71 5.33
N LEU A 257 -2.30 5.73 5.90
CA LEU A 257 -3.44 6.39 5.27
C LEU A 257 -3.21 7.88 4.91
N PRO A 258 -2.48 8.69 5.71
CA PRO A 258 -2.18 10.07 5.34
C PRO A 258 -1.32 10.20 4.07
N HIS A 259 -0.58 9.16 3.70
CA HIS A 259 0.25 9.14 2.49
C HIS A 259 -0.45 8.51 1.29
N LEU A 260 -1.72 8.13 1.44
CA LEU A 260 -2.55 7.56 0.37
C LEU A 260 -3.56 8.61 -0.11
N PRO A 261 -3.72 8.84 -1.43
CA PRO A 261 -4.73 9.75 -1.95
C PRO A 261 -6.13 9.28 -1.56
N ASN A 262 -6.87 10.11 -0.81
CA ASN A 262 -8.16 9.75 -0.20
C ASN A 262 -8.11 8.40 0.55
N GLY A 263 -6.99 8.16 1.25
CA GLY A 263 -6.72 6.97 2.04
C GLY A 263 -7.85 6.66 3.02
N ARG A 264 -8.39 5.44 2.93
CA ARG A 264 -9.48 4.99 3.81
C ARG A 264 -9.38 3.52 4.14
N LEU A 265 -9.66 3.20 5.40
CA LEU A 265 -9.81 1.82 5.83
C LEU A 265 -11.13 1.23 5.33
N ARG A 266 -11.08 0.04 4.72
CA ARG A 266 -12.27 -0.71 4.30
C ARG A 266 -12.87 -1.48 5.49
N MET A 267 -13.51 -0.74 6.40
CA MET A 267 -13.99 -1.22 7.71
C MET A 267 -14.64 -2.62 7.70
N ARG A 268 -15.55 -2.91 6.75
CA ARG A 268 -16.24 -4.22 6.69
C ARG A 268 -15.28 -5.41 6.54
N TYR A 269 -14.19 -5.22 5.81
CA TYR A 269 -13.20 -6.27 5.53
C TYR A 269 -12.04 -6.24 6.52
N SER A 270 -11.79 -5.09 7.14
CA SER A 270 -10.77 -4.89 8.18
C SER A 270 -11.28 -5.13 9.62
N ARG A 271 -12.45 -5.73 9.79
CA ARG A 271 -12.95 -6.10 11.13
C ARG A 271 -12.28 -7.38 11.59
N PHE A 272 -11.84 -7.37 12.84
CA PHE A 272 -11.35 -8.57 13.53
C PHE A 272 -12.39 -9.69 13.52
N ARG A 273 -11.93 -10.93 13.37
CA ARG A 273 -12.76 -12.13 13.36
C ARG A 273 -12.16 -13.19 14.27
N ASP A 274 -12.82 -13.46 15.39
CA ASP A 274 -12.31 -14.35 16.44
C ASP A 274 -11.86 -15.73 15.93
N THR A 275 -12.60 -16.31 14.98
CA THR A 275 -12.34 -17.65 14.44
C THR A 275 -11.45 -17.69 13.21
N ALA A 276 -11.07 -16.54 12.64
CA ALA A 276 -10.29 -16.53 11.42
C ALA A 276 -8.79 -16.74 11.74
N PRO A 277 -8.11 -17.72 11.11
CA PRO A 277 -6.68 -17.92 11.30
C PRO A 277 -5.85 -16.79 10.70
N VAL A 278 -6.43 -16.06 9.75
CA VAL A 278 -5.84 -14.91 9.09
C VAL A 278 -6.75 -13.70 9.27
N GLN A 279 -6.20 -12.64 9.85
CA GLN A 279 -6.84 -11.33 9.92
C GLN A 279 -6.41 -10.48 8.74
N ARG A 280 -7.25 -9.52 8.33
CA ARG A 280 -6.99 -8.70 7.14
C ARG A 280 -7.20 -7.24 7.47
N VAL A 281 -6.35 -6.38 6.91
CA VAL A 281 -6.49 -4.93 6.94
C VAL A 281 -6.39 -4.43 5.51
N ILE A 282 -7.42 -3.76 5.02
CA ILE A 282 -7.47 -3.24 3.65
C ILE A 282 -7.54 -1.71 3.68
N CYS A 283 -6.48 -1.08 3.17
CA CYS A 283 -6.35 0.37 3.00
C CYS A 283 -6.62 0.73 1.54
N ASN A 284 -7.78 1.31 1.26
CA ASN A 284 -8.12 1.80 -0.08
C ASN A 284 -7.56 3.21 -0.28
N TYR A 285 -7.25 3.52 -1.53
CA TYR A 285 -6.92 4.85 -2.01
C TYR A 285 -7.59 5.08 -3.36
N ASP A 286 -7.80 6.34 -3.72
CA ASP A 286 -8.31 6.71 -5.04
C ASP A 286 -7.11 6.95 -5.94
N THR A 287 -6.92 6.12 -6.95
CA THR A 287 -5.87 6.37 -7.94
C THR A 287 -6.16 7.68 -8.66
N SER A 288 -5.11 8.45 -8.94
CA SER A 288 -5.18 9.65 -9.79
C SER A 288 -5.00 9.32 -11.28
N LEU A 289 -4.77 8.04 -11.59
CA LEU A 289 -4.51 7.55 -12.94
C LEU A 289 -5.76 6.92 -13.56
N PRO A 290 -5.93 7.00 -14.89
CA PRO A 290 -7.01 6.30 -15.57
C PRO A 290 -6.85 4.79 -15.36
N VAL A 291 -7.82 4.17 -14.66
CA VAL A 291 -7.85 2.72 -14.43
C VAL A 291 -8.12 2.03 -15.78
N GLN A 292 -7.05 1.61 -16.44
CA GLN A 292 -7.10 0.80 -17.67
C GLN A 292 -6.74 -0.67 -17.43
N SER A 293 -6.41 -1.04 -16.19
CA SER A 293 -5.89 -2.36 -15.83
C SER A 293 -6.71 -3.09 -14.77
N ASP A 294 -6.51 -4.40 -14.70
CA ASP A 294 -7.09 -5.28 -13.68
C ASP A 294 -6.46 -5.09 -12.28
N VAL A 295 -5.66 -4.04 -12.10
CA VAL A 295 -4.96 -3.76 -10.84
C VAL A 295 -5.96 -3.22 -9.83
N VAL A 296 -6.26 -4.03 -8.82
CA VAL A 296 -7.15 -3.62 -7.73
C VAL A 296 -6.47 -2.54 -6.89
N THR A 297 -7.06 -1.34 -6.84
CA THR A 297 -6.57 -0.21 -6.04
C THR A 297 -6.89 -0.42 -4.56
N GLY A 298 -5.88 -0.78 -3.79
CA GLY A 298 -5.95 -1.01 -2.35
C GLY A 298 -4.74 -1.80 -1.87
N ILE A 299 -4.26 -1.46 -0.67
CA ILE A 299 -3.19 -2.17 0.01
C ILE A 299 -3.82 -3.16 0.96
N LYS A 300 -3.54 -4.44 0.75
CA LYS A 300 -4.04 -5.54 1.55
C LYS A 300 -2.92 -6.07 2.43
N VAL A 301 -3.14 -6.02 3.73
CA VAL A 301 -2.26 -6.62 4.75
C VAL A 301 -2.98 -7.81 5.36
N GLU A 302 -2.38 -8.99 5.31
CA GLU A 302 -2.85 -10.20 5.97
C GLU A 302 -1.93 -10.53 7.15
N ILE A 303 -2.52 -10.93 8.28
CA ILE A 303 -1.78 -11.36 9.47
C ILE A 303 -2.25 -12.76 9.83
N ALA A 304 -1.37 -13.74 9.65
CA ALA A 304 -1.59 -15.12 10.05
C ALA A 304 -1.21 -15.32 11.52
N PHE A 305 -2.12 -15.92 12.29
CA PHE A 305 -1.91 -16.30 13.68
C PHE A 305 -1.84 -17.82 13.78
N LEU A 306 -0.68 -18.35 13.42
CA LEU A 306 -0.39 -19.79 13.40
C LEU A 306 0.55 -20.15 14.56
N ASN A 307 0.26 -21.25 15.26
CA ASN A 307 1.07 -21.72 16.39
C ASN A 307 2.28 -22.56 15.94
N THR A 308 2.83 -22.27 14.76
CA THR A 308 3.97 -23.01 14.20
C THR A 308 5.21 -22.14 14.31
N GLU A 309 6.20 -22.62 15.07
CA GLU A 309 7.51 -21.99 15.08
C GLU A 309 8.13 -22.03 13.68
N VAL A 310 8.64 -20.89 13.25
CA VAL A 310 9.28 -20.75 11.95
C VAL A 310 10.54 -19.92 12.08
N PRO A 311 11.62 -20.30 11.37
CA PRO A 311 12.83 -19.51 11.36
C PRO A 311 12.62 -18.20 10.62
N VAL A 312 13.09 -17.12 11.24
CA VAL A 312 13.08 -15.77 10.70
C VAL A 312 14.49 -15.20 10.65
N VAL A 313 14.72 -14.34 9.66
CA VAL A 313 15.96 -13.57 9.50
C VAL A 313 15.58 -12.13 9.20
N ASP A 314 16.24 -11.19 9.86
CA ASP A 314 16.08 -9.78 9.58
C ASP A 314 16.66 -9.45 8.20
N MET A 315 15.80 -8.95 7.31
CA MET A 315 16.15 -8.65 5.93
C MET A 315 15.85 -7.19 5.62
N SER A 316 16.79 -6.50 4.96
CA SER A 316 16.53 -5.19 4.39
C SER A 316 15.74 -5.32 3.11
N CYS A 317 14.51 -4.81 3.11
CA CYS A 317 13.68 -4.81 1.93
C CYS A 317 14.21 -3.84 0.86
N PHE A 318 13.83 -4.07 -0.39
CA PHE A 318 14.26 -3.24 -1.52
C PHE A 318 13.11 -2.97 -2.49
N ASN A 319 13.20 -1.82 -3.17
CA ASN A 319 12.31 -1.48 -4.27
C ASN A 319 12.72 -2.31 -5.49
N ASN A 320 11.77 -3.02 -6.10
CA ASN A 320 12.05 -3.83 -7.29
C ASN A 320 12.24 -2.88 -8.48
N PRO A 321 13.45 -2.69 -9.03
CA PRO A 321 13.70 -1.71 -10.08
C PRO A 321 13.04 -2.06 -11.41
N ALA A 322 12.63 -3.34 -11.58
CA ALA A 322 11.84 -3.75 -12.74
C ALA A 322 10.41 -3.19 -12.67
N VAL A 323 9.90 -2.90 -11.47
CA VAL A 323 8.56 -2.36 -11.25
C VAL A 323 8.61 -0.88 -10.93
N LEU A 324 9.41 -0.45 -9.94
CA LEU A 324 9.47 0.93 -9.46
C LEU A 324 10.87 1.54 -9.71
N PRO A 325 10.99 2.61 -10.49
CA PRO A 325 12.27 3.22 -10.82
C PRO A 325 12.90 3.87 -9.58
N HIS A 326 14.22 4.03 -9.62
CA HIS A 326 14.97 4.67 -8.53
C HIS A 326 14.50 6.09 -8.21
N THR A 327 13.91 6.80 -9.18
CA THR A 327 13.32 8.13 -9.00
C THR A 327 12.16 8.10 -8.00
N LEU A 328 11.37 7.02 -7.98
CA LEU A 328 10.20 6.83 -7.11
C LEU A 328 10.49 5.90 -5.92
N ALA A 329 11.75 5.51 -5.69
CA ALA A 329 12.09 4.53 -4.67
C ALA A 329 11.83 5.04 -3.24
N VAL A 330 11.27 4.18 -2.40
CA VAL A 330 11.03 4.46 -0.98
C VAL A 330 12.22 3.95 -0.16
N GLN A 331 12.63 4.67 0.87
CA GLN A 331 13.57 4.11 1.83
C GLN A 331 12.84 3.00 2.63
N LEU A 332 13.35 1.77 2.50
CA LEU A 332 12.78 0.61 3.18
C LEU A 332 13.64 0.22 4.38
N GLY A 333 12.97 -0.08 5.48
CA GLY A 333 13.59 -0.61 6.69
C GLY A 333 14.00 -2.08 6.58
N THR A 334 14.56 -2.56 7.69
CA THR A 334 14.79 -3.98 7.94
C THR A 334 13.59 -4.54 8.69
N LEU A 335 13.19 -5.77 8.37
CA LEU A 335 12.12 -6.46 9.07
C LEU A 335 12.39 -7.97 9.17
N PRO A 336 11.84 -8.63 10.20
CA PRO A 336 11.90 -10.08 10.30
C PRO A 336 11.20 -10.71 9.09
N CYS A 337 11.88 -11.61 8.38
CA CYS A 337 11.35 -12.29 7.21
C CYS A 337 11.44 -13.80 7.40
N ILE A 338 10.36 -14.52 7.09
CA ILE A 338 10.33 -15.98 7.11
C ILE A 338 11.28 -16.52 6.03
N LEU A 339 12.03 -17.59 6.35
CA LEU A 339 12.95 -18.22 5.39
C LEU A 339 12.22 -18.71 4.13
N PRO A 340 12.84 -18.62 2.94
CA PRO A 340 12.18 -18.94 1.67
C PRO A 340 11.64 -20.36 1.61
N TRP A 341 12.35 -21.35 2.14
CA TRP A 341 11.91 -22.74 2.11
C TRP A 341 10.61 -22.96 2.90
N VAL A 342 10.39 -22.22 4.00
CA VAL A 342 9.14 -22.27 4.78
C VAL A 342 8.00 -21.68 3.97
N ILE A 343 8.23 -20.53 3.33
CA ILE A 343 7.24 -19.89 2.44
C ILE A 343 6.84 -20.86 1.33
N LEU A 344 7.81 -21.54 0.72
CA LEU A 344 7.58 -22.50 -0.36
C LEU A 344 6.86 -23.77 0.14
N ALA A 345 7.15 -24.26 1.34
CA ALA A 345 6.39 -25.36 1.96
C ALA A 345 4.91 -24.98 2.15
N GLY A 346 4.63 -23.75 2.60
CA GLY A 346 3.27 -23.22 2.69
C GLY A 346 2.56 -23.13 1.32
N LYS A 347 3.30 -22.88 0.23
CA LYS A 347 2.76 -22.91 -1.14
C LYS A 347 2.45 -24.33 -1.61
N VAL A 348 3.27 -25.31 -1.26
CA VAL A 348 2.97 -26.74 -1.49
C VAL A 348 1.69 -27.12 -0.76
N ALA A 349 1.59 -26.83 0.55
CA ALA A 349 0.39 -27.08 1.35
C ALA A 349 -0.87 -26.46 0.72
N ALA A 350 -0.78 -25.18 0.34
CA ALA A 350 -1.89 -24.48 -0.31
C ALA A 350 -2.33 -25.10 -1.64
N LEU A 351 -1.40 -25.61 -2.45
CA LEU A 351 -1.72 -26.29 -3.71
C LEU A 351 -2.41 -27.64 -3.46
N ILE A 352 -1.83 -28.46 -2.58
CA ILE A 352 -2.34 -29.82 -2.33
C ILE A 352 -3.68 -29.85 -1.59
N GLU A 353 -4.02 -28.78 -0.87
CA GLU A 353 -5.34 -28.61 -0.27
C GLU A 353 -6.36 -28.10 -1.28
N ARG A 354 -6.04 -27.02 -2.00
CA ARG A 354 -7.06 -26.27 -2.75
C ARG A 354 -7.34 -26.80 -4.14
N VAL A 355 -6.32 -27.26 -4.85
CA VAL A 355 -6.48 -27.70 -6.26
C VAL A 355 -7.47 -28.87 -6.36
N PRO A 356 -7.35 -29.93 -5.56
CA PRO A 356 -8.29 -31.06 -5.64
C PRO A 356 -9.71 -30.73 -5.17
N GLU A 357 -9.89 -29.71 -4.31
CA GLU A 357 -11.21 -29.27 -3.83
C GLU A 357 -12.04 -28.57 -4.91
N TRP A 358 -11.39 -28.04 -5.95
CA TRP A 358 -12.08 -27.34 -7.04
C TRP A 358 -12.37 -28.23 -8.24
N GLU A 359 -12.00 -29.51 -8.18
CA GLU A 359 -12.39 -30.49 -9.16
C GLU A 359 -13.92 -30.56 -9.26
N GLY A 360 -14.47 -30.39 -10.47
CA GLY A 360 -15.91 -30.36 -10.71
C GLY A 360 -16.64 -29.07 -10.30
N VAL A 361 -15.97 -28.09 -9.67
CA VAL A 361 -16.56 -26.77 -9.37
C VAL A 361 -16.70 -25.97 -10.67
N GLU A 362 -17.73 -25.13 -10.80
CA GLU A 362 -17.92 -24.29 -11.99
C GLU A 362 -16.75 -23.31 -12.18
N LEU A 363 -16.28 -23.14 -13.42
CA LEU A 363 -15.04 -22.40 -13.73
C LEU A 363 -15.00 -20.98 -13.15
N HIS A 364 -16.12 -20.26 -13.16
CA HIS A 364 -16.19 -18.88 -12.68
C HIS A 364 -16.12 -18.75 -11.14
N LEU A 365 -16.25 -19.86 -10.41
CA LEU A 365 -16.11 -19.93 -8.96
C LEU A 365 -14.70 -20.35 -8.52
N ARG A 366 -13.84 -20.77 -9.47
CA ARG A 366 -12.49 -21.26 -9.17
C ARG A 366 -11.51 -20.10 -9.04
N PRO A 367 -10.74 -19.99 -7.94
CA PRO A 367 -9.71 -18.96 -7.81
C PRO A 367 -8.53 -19.22 -8.75
N ALA A 368 -8.42 -18.41 -9.81
CA ALA A 368 -7.29 -18.44 -10.73
C ALA A 368 -5.95 -18.16 -10.04
N ASP A 369 -5.95 -17.48 -8.89
CA ASP A 369 -4.73 -17.08 -8.18
C ASP A 369 -3.91 -18.25 -7.62
N SER A 370 -4.45 -19.47 -7.55
CA SER A 370 -3.71 -20.64 -7.06
C SER A 370 -2.47 -20.98 -7.88
N VAL A 371 -2.51 -20.75 -9.20
CA VAL A 371 -1.38 -21.02 -10.10
C VAL A 371 -0.14 -20.17 -9.78
N ARG A 372 -0.30 -19.06 -9.05
CA ARG A 372 0.82 -18.26 -8.54
C ARG A 372 1.76 -19.07 -7.66
N HIS A 373 1.22 -20.04 -6.92
CA HIS A 373 2.01 -20.92 -6.07
C HIS A 373 2.91 -21.83 -6.89
N LEU A 374 2.42 -22.30 -8.05
CA LEU A 374 3.20 -23.12 -8.97
C LEU A 374 4.34 -22.32 -9.60
N VAL A 375 4.06 -21.07 -10.00
CA VAL A 375 5.08 -20.12 -10.49
C VAL A 375 6.17 -19.88 -9.46
N ASP A 376 5.78 -19.54 -8.22
CA ASP A 376 6.73 -19.21 -7.16
C ASP A 376 7.62 -20.44 -6.82
N LEU A 377 7.08 -21.66 -6.88
CA LEU A 377 7.85 -22.89 -6.70
C LEU A 377 8.86 -23.09 -7.83
N ASP A 378 8.42 -22.99 -9.09
CA ASP A 378 9.30 -23.21 -10.25
C ASP A 378 10.48 -22.22 -10.29
N LEU A 379 10.22 -20.94 -9.99
CA LEU A 379 11.25 -19.89 -9.94
C LEU A 379 12.22 -20.05 -8.75
N CYS A 380 11.73 -20.57 -7.62
CA CYS A 380 12.54 -20.75 -6.41
C CYS A 380 13.15 -22.15 -6.30
N GLN A 381 13.24 -22.92 -7.37
CA GLN A 381 13.79 -24.30 -7.30
C GLN A 381 15.21 -24.41 -6.74
N HIS A 382 15.99 -23.33 -6.84
CA HIS A 382 17.34 -23.22 -6.30
C HIS A 382 17.38 -23.04 -4.77
N VAL A 383 16.25 -22.80 -4.11
CA VAL A 383 16.14 -22.69 -2.63
C VAL A 383 16.19 -24.05 -1.96
N TYR A 384 15.69 -25.09 -2.62
CA TYR A 384 15.59 -26.45 -2.07
C TYR A 384 16.42 -27.49 -2.85
N PRO A 385 17.71 -27.26 -3.19
CA PRO A 385 18.51 -28.24 -3.89
C PRO A 385 19.00 -29.36 -2.96
N ALA A 386 19.18 -29.05 -1.67
CA ALA A 386 19.75 -29.97 -0.69
C ALA A 386 18.67 -30.87 -0.05
N PRO A 387 18.97 -32.15 0.24
CA PRO A 387 18.07 -33.05 0.97
C PRO A 387 17.65 -32.52 2.35
N ALA A 388 18.56 -31.86 3.08
CA ALA A 388 18.25 -31.28 4.39
C ALA A 388 17.12 -30.24 4.32
N THR A 389 17.19 -29.30 3.37
CA THR A 389 16.13 -28.30 3.17
C THR A 389 14.81 -28.95 2.79
N VAL A 390 14.82 -30.04 2.01
CA VAL A 390 13.60 -30.78 1.69
C VAL A 390 13.02 -31.48 2.92
N ALA A 391 13.86 -32.03 3.80
CA ALA A 391 13.41 -32.57 5.08
C ALA A 391 12.80 -31.49 5.97
N ASP A 392 13.42 -30.30 6.02
CA ASP A 392 12.87 -29.15 6.76
C ASP A 392 11.51 -28.74 6.17
N MET A 393 11.39 -28.64 4.84
CA MET A 393 10.10 -28.38 4.18
C MET A 393 9.06 -29.46 4.49
N ARG A 394 9.46 -30.74 4.49
CA ARG A 394 8.59 -31.86 4.82
C ARG A 394 8.06 -31.78 6.25
N SER A 395 8.88 -31.30 7.20
CA SER A 395 8.48 -31.13 8.60
C SER A 395 7.36 -30.08 8.79
N GLN A 396 7.22 -29.14 7.85
CA GLN A 396 6.16 -28.12 7.86
C GLN A 396 4.83 -28.65 7.30
N LEU A 397 4.82 -29.84 6.69
CA LEU A 397 3.63 -30.49 6.15
C LEU A 397 3.08 -31.47 7.20
N ALA A 398 1.91 -31.16 7.77
CA ALA A 398 1.32 -31.94 8.87
C ALA A 398 0.78 -33.33 8.45
N GLN A 399 0.68 -33.60 7.15
CA GLN A 399 0.13 -34.83 6.60
C GLN A 399 1.04 -36.04 6.84
N SER A 400 0.45 -37.24 6.95
CA SER A 400 1.20 -38.50 6.87
C SER A 400 1.80 -38.71 5.47
N ASN A 401 2.74 -39.64 5.30
CA ASN A 401 3.32 -39.91 3.97
C ASN A 401 2.28 -40.42 2.98
N ASP A 402 1.35 -41.29 3.41
CA ASP A 402 0.29 -41.81 2.54
C ASP A 402 -0.68 -40.70 2.12
N GLU A 403 -1.10 -39.85 3.07
CA GLU A 403 -1.99 -38.72 2.79
C GLU A 403 -1.31 -37.69 1.87
N LEU A 404 -0.04 -37.38 2.13
CA LEU A 404 0.74 -36.47 1.29
C LEU A 404 0.89 -37.03 -0.13
N ALA A 405 1.18 -38.32 -0.27
CA ALA A 405 1.31 -38.97 -1.56
C ALA A 405 -0.01 -38.92 -2.35
N GLU A 406 -1.13 -39.24 -1.70
CA GLU A 406 -2.46 -39.16 -2.31
C GLU A 406 -2.78 -37.73 -2.78
N ARG A 407 -2.60 -36.74 -1.91
CA ARG A 407 -2.90 -35.33 -2.23
C ARG A 407 -1.99 -34.78 -3.34
N LEU A 408 -0.69 -35.10 -3.32
CA LEU A 408 0.23 -34.73 -4.39
C LEU A 408 -0.20 -35.35 -5.72
N HIS A 409 -0.53 -36.64 -5.73
CA HIS A 409 -0.98 -37.33 -6.93
C HIS A 409 -2.26 -36.70 -7.50
N ARG A 410 -3.28 -36.48 -6.67
CA ARG A 410 -4.53 -35.83 -7.09
C ARG A 410 -4.29 -34.41 -7.61
N THR A 411 -3.41 -33.65 -6.98
CA THR A 411 -3.06 -32.28 -7.39
C THR A 411 -2.40 -32.28 -8.77
N CYS A 412 -1.38 -33.12 -8.98
CA CYS A 412 -0.72 -33.26 -10.28
C CYS A 412 -1.70 -33.73 -11.36
N HIS A 413 -2.59 -34.67 -11.02
CA HIS A 413 -3.64 -35.11 -11.93
C HIS A 413 -4.51 -33.93 -12.39
N CYS A 414 -5.08 -33.17 -11.44
CA CYS A 414 -5.93 -32.01 -11.74
C CYS A 414 -5.19 -30.95 -12.58
N LEU A 415 -3.94 -30.63 -12.22
CA LEU A 415 -3.12 -29.66 -12.96
C LEU A 415 -2.89 -30.09 -14.41
N ARG A 416 -2.72 -31.39 -14.67
CA ARG A 416 -2.46 -31.91 -16.03
C ARG A 416 -3.73 -32.11 -16.86
N THR A 417 -4.84 -32.48 -16.23
CA THR A 417 -6.07 -32.86 -16.96
C THR A 417 -7.04 -31.70 -17.16
N ASP A 418 -7.02 -30.70 -16.26
CA ASP A 418 -7.91 -29.56 -16.37
C ASP A 418 -7.24 -28.37 -17.09
N PRO A 419 -7.67 -28.02 -18.33
CA PRO A 419 -7.07 -26.94 -19.09
C PRO A 419 -7.32 -25.55 -18.48
N PHE A 420 -8.17 -25.43 -17.45
CA PHE A 420 -8.30 -24.21 -16.66
C PHE A 420 -6.96 -23.75 -16.10
N TYR A 421 -6.17 -24.66 -15.50
CA TYR A 421 -4.93 -24.27 -14.82
C TYR A 421 -3.86 -23.78 -15.81
N ALA A 422 -3.74 -24.41 -16.99
CA ALA A 422 -2.83 -23.94 -18.03
C ALA A 422 -3.20 -22.52 -18.51
N ARG A 423 -4.49 -22.24 -18.74
CA ARG A 423 -4.95 -20.90 -19.12
C ARG A 423 -4.76 -19.88 -18.01
N ALA A 424 -5.09 -20.25 -16.77
CA ALA A 424 -4.91 -19.40 -15.60
C ALA A 424 -3.43 -19.06 -15.38
N PHE A 425 -2.53 -20.03 -15.59
CA PHE A 425 -1.09 -19.84 -15.49
C PHE A 425 -0.57 -18.85 -16.55
N GLN A 426 -0.99 -19.00 -17.81
CA GLN A 426 -0.64 -18.06 -18.88
C GLN A 426 -1.17 -16.65 -18.62
N ALA A 427 -2.42 -16.52 -18.20
CA ALA A 427 -3.03 -15.24 -17.84
C ALA A 427 -2.31 -14.61 -16.64
N TYR A 428 -1.97 -15.40 -15.63
CA TYR A 428 -1.20 -14.94 -14.47
C TYR A 428 0.18 -14.43 -14.89
N GLN A 429 0.88 -15.16 -15.76
CA GLN A 429 2.20 -14.74 -16.25
C GLN A 429 2.12 -13.41 -17.01
N ALA A 430 1.17 -13.26 -17.94
CA ALA A 430 0.97 -12.01 -18.68
C ALA A 430 0.61 -10.83 -17.78
N ARG A 431 -0.08 -11.08 -16.66
CA ARG A 431 -0.49 -10.05 -15.71
C ARG A 431 0.60 -9.64 -14.72
N MET A 432 1.41 -10.59 -14.23
CA MET A 432 2.30 -10.33 -13.09
C MET A 432 3.77 -10.12 -13.46
N PHE A 433 4.20 -10.63 -14.62
CA PHE A 433 5.57 -10.46 -15.07
C PHE A 433 5.68 -9.20 -15.93
N VAL A 434 6.76 -8.46 -15.65
CA VAL A 434 6.95 -7.05 -15.98
C VAL A 434 8.27 -6.94 -16.74
N GLY A 435 8.32 -6.16 -17.81
CA GLY A 435 9.49 -5.96 -18.67
C GLY A 435 9.91 -7.14 -19.57
N GLN A 436 10.77 -6.84 -20.56
CA GLN A 436 11.26 -7.79 -21.59
C GLN A 436 12.16 -8.92 -21.04
N THR A 437 12.64 -8.80 -19.80
CA THR A 437 13.57 -9.74 -19.16
C THR A 437 12.87 -10.80 -18.32
N SER A 438 11.54 -10.79 -18.25
CA SER A 438 10.79 -11.77 -17.47
C SER A 438 10.89 -13.18 -18.08
N PRO A 439 11.18 -14.22 -17.27
CA PRO A 439 11.29 -15.58 -17.78
C PRO A 439 9.94 -16.03 -18.34
N ARG A 440 9.91 -16.48 -19.60
CA ARG A 440 8.76 -17.21 -20.14
C ARG A 440 8.74 -18.59 -19.50
N LEU A 441 7.70 -18.88 -18.73
CA LEU A 441 7.60 -20.11 -17.97
C LEU A 441 6.68 -21.07 -18.73
N SER A 442 7.04 -22.35 -18.77
CA SER A 442 6.16 -23.39 -19.28
C SER A 442 5.31 -23.90 -18.12
N PHE A 443 4.00 -23.97 -18.34
CA PHE A 443 3.09 -24.56 -17.37
C PHE A 443 3.46 -26.03 -17.11
N GLU A 444 3.74 -26.78 -18.17
CA GLU A 444 4.14 -28.18 -18.12
C GLU A 444 5.41 -28.37 -17.29
N LEU A 445 6.43 -27.52 -17.52
CA LEU A 445 7.67 -27.57 -16.76
C LEU A 445 7.44 -27.23 -15.28
N ALA A 446 6.59 -26.25 -14.97
CA ALA A 446 6.26 -25.89 -13.60
C ALA A 446 5.53 -27.02 -12.86
N VAL A 447 4.61 -27.73 -13.55
CA VAL A 447 3.97 -28.95 -13.02
C VAL A 447 5.01 -30.06 -12.80
N ASP A 448 5.93 -30.27 -13.75
CA ASP A 448 6.98 -31.27 -13.60
C ASP A 448 7.92 -30.92 -12.41
N THR A 449 8.24 -29.64 -12.21
CA THR A 449 9.03 -29.17 -11.07
C THR A 449 8.30 -29.45 -9.75
N PHE A 450 7.00 -29.18 -9.69
CA PHE A 450 6.18 -29.49 -8.52
C PHE A 450 6.13 -30.99 -8.23
N GLU A 451 5.94 -31.83 -9.26
CA GLU A 451 5.91 -33.29 -9.12
C GLU A 451 7.26 -33.84 -8.63
N ARG A 452 8.38 -33.34 -9.18
CA ARG A 452 9.73 -33.71 -8.70
C ARG A 452 9.95 -33.30 -7.25
N LEU A 453 9.49 -32.11 -6.84
CA LEU A 453 9.55 -31.68 -5.44
C LEU A 453 8.71 -32.61 -4.55
N GLY A 454 7.51 -32.96 -4.98
CA GLY A 454 6.63 -33.92 -4.28
C GLY A 454 7.31 -35.28 -4.06
N ALA A 455 7.95 -35.84 -5.09
CA ALA A 455 8.69 -37.09 -4.97
C ALA A 455 9.86 -36.99 -3.97
N ARG A 456 10.55 -35.85 -3.93
CA ARG A 456 11.65 -35.61 -2.97
C ARG A 456 11.13 -35.46 -1.54
N LEU A 457 9.97 -34.82 -1.34
CA LEU A 457 9.32 -34.70 -0.03
C LEU A 457 8.87 -36.06 0.53
N LEU A 458 8.47 -37.00 -0.32
CA LEU A 458 8.08 -38.35 0.08
C LEU A 458 9.28 -39.28 0.35
N ALA A 459 10.46 -38.92 -0.13
CA ALA A 459 11.69 -39.71 0.00
C ALA A 459 12.48 -39.42 1.30
N VAL A 460 12.10 -38.35 2.01
CA VAL A 460 12.64 -37.96 3.34
C VAL A 460 11.64 -38.33 4.42
#